data_AF-R7UXA1-F1
#
_entry.id   AF-R7UXA1-F1
#
_cell.length_a   1.000
_cell.length_b   1.000
_cell.length_c   1.000
_cell.angle_alpha   90.00
_cell.angle_beta   90.00
_cell.angle_gamma   90.00
#
_symmetry.space_group_name_H-M   'P 1'
#
loop_
_entity.id
_entity.type
_entity.pdbx_description
1 polymer ?
#
loop_
_entity_poly.entity_id
_entity_poly.type
_entity_poly.pdbx_seq_one_letter_code
_entity_poly.pdbx_strand_id
1 'polypeptide(L)'
;LTTSISTHPMFLWEVPPSWTLSQAATVPLDYSMVYYGLYILGTLENHDDVVVIGAATHCGIAASTITMYSGHDVAVVVESNREKDYV
;
A
#
# COMPACT_ATOMS: atom_id res chain seq x y z
N LEU A 1 24.10 -8.29 7.48
CA LEU A 1 23.61 -7.64 6.24
C LEU A 1 23.94 -8.55 5.08
N THR A 2 22.97 -8.88 4.21
CA THR A 2 23.24 -9.64 2.98
C THR A 2 23.46 -8.66 1.82
N THR A 3 24.39 -8.95 0.93
CA THR A 3 24.67 -8.13 -0.27
C THR A 3 24.06 -8.71 -1.54
N SER A 4 23.60 -9.96 -1.49
CA SER A 4 22.93 -10.66 -2.58
C SER A 4 21.79 -11.51 -2.03
N ILE A 5 20.70 -11.61 -2.80
CA ILE A 5 19.54 -12.45 -2.50
C ILE A 5 19.11 -13.14 -3.80
N SER A 6 18.68 -14.40 -3.71
CA SER A 6 18.02 -15.10 -4.82
C SER A 6 16.53 -14.79 -4.77
N THR A 7 15.98 -14.23 -5.84
CA THR A 7 14.59 -13.79 -5.92
C THR A 7 13.88 -14.48 -7.08
N HIS A 8 12.61 -14.82 -6.89
CA HIS A 8 11.79 -15.33 -7.98
C HIS A 8 11.39 -14.18 -8.91
N PRO A 9 11.50 -14.31 -10.24
CA PRO A 9 11.19 -13.22 -11.19
C PRO A 9 9.78 -12.64 -11.05
N MET A 10 8.81 -13.43 -10.57
CA MET A 10 7.42 -12.97 -10.39
C MET A 10 7.23 -11.94 -9.26
N PHE A 11 8.21 -11.83 -8.35
CA PHE A 11 8.18 -10.87 -7.23
C PHE A 11 9.13 -9.70 -7.48
N LEU A 12 9.47 -9.44 -8.75
CA LEU A 12 10.32 -8.33 -9.16
C LEU A 12 9.52 -7.36 -10.03
N TRP A 13 9.79 -6.08 -9.84
CA TRP A 13 9.29 -4.99 -10.65
C TRP A 13 10.45 -4.10 -11.05
N GLU A 14 10.38 -3.52 -12.25
CA GLU A 14 11.35 -2.51 -12.65
C GLU A 14 11.15 -1.23 -11.84
N VAL A 15 12.25 -0.66 -11.33
CA VAL A 15 12.20 0.57 -10.55
C VAL A 15 11.97 1.74 -11.51
N PRO A 16 10.93 2.57 -11.30
CA PRO A 16 10.72 3.76 -12.12
C PRO A 16 11.93 4.71 -12.11
N PRO A 17 12.30 5.34 -13.24
CA PRO A 17 13.48 6.21 -13.30
C PRO A 17 13.42 7.42 -12.37
N SER A 18 12.21 7.85 -11.98
CA SER A 18 11.99 8.97 -11.07
C SER A 18 12.20 8.62 -9.60
N TRP A 19 12.36 7.33 -9.26
CA TRP A 19 12.46 6.87 -7.89
C TRP A 19 13.91 6.60 -7.48
N THR A 20 14.25 7.02 -6.27
CA THR A 20 15.45 6.51 -5.60
C THR A 20 15.25 5.06 -5.18
N LEU A 21 16.34 4.30 -5.01
CA LEU A 21 16.26 2.93 -4.49
C LEU A 21 15.60 2.87 -3.09
N SER A 22 15.78 3.91 -2.27
CA SER A 22 15.13 3.99 -0.96
C SER A 22 13.61 4.10 -1.08
N GLN A 23 13.10 4.87 -2.04
CA GLN A 23 11.65 4.96 -2.29
C GLN A 23 11.12 3.67 -2.90
N ALA A 24 11.88 3.08 -3.84
CA ALA A 24 11.48 1.82 -4.46
C ALA A 24 11.39 0.67 -3.43
N ALA A 25 12.28 0.66 -2.44
CA ALA A 25 12.32 -0.39 -1.42
C ALA A 25 11.09 -0.40 -0.49
N THR A 26 10.30 0.68 -0.41
CA THR A 26 9.11 0.74 0.47
C THR A 26 7.84 0.20 -0.19
N VAL A 27 7.87 -0.14 -1.47
CA VAL A 27 6.65 -0.47 -2.23
C VAL A 27 6.32 -1.98 -2.25
N PRO A 28 7.26 -2.90 -2.55
CA PRO A 28 6.92 -4.28 -2.91
C PRO A 28 6.10 -5.03 -1.88
N LEU A 29 6.44 -4.92 -0.59
CA LEU A 29 5.76 -5.67 0.46
C LEU A 29 4.36 -5.12 0.75
N ASP A 30 4.27 -3.84 1.08
CA ASP A 30 3.05 -3.22 1.56
C ASP A 30 1.97 -3.15 0.47
N TYR A 31 2.33 -2.74 -0.75
CA TYR A 31 1.37 -2.64 -1.86
C TYR A 31 0.90 -4.02 -2.34
N SER A 32 1.79 -5.01 -2.40
CA SER A 32 1.39 -6.37 -2.79
C SER A 32 0.45 -6.98 -1.75
N MET A 33 0.74 -6.81 -0.46
CA MET A 33 -0.09 -7.32 0.62
C MET A 33 -1.48 -6.68 0.61
N VAL A 34 -1.54 -5.36 0.45
CA VAL A 34 -2.80 -4.61 0.39
C VAL A 34 -3.61 -4.99 -0.84
N TYR A 35 -2.99 -5.04 -2.03
CA TYR A 35 -3.69 -5.43 -3.25
C TYR A 35 -4.24 -6.85 -3.13
N TYR A 36 -3.45 -7.77 -2.58
CA TYR A 36 -3.89 -9.14 -2.30
C TYR A 36 -5.06 -9.16 -1.31
N GLY A 37 -4.99 -8.39 -0.22
CA GLY A 37 -6.05 -8.28 0.78
C GLY A 37 -7.36 -7.72 0.22
N LEU A 38 -7.29 -6.63 -0.55
CA LEU A 38 -8.47 -5.95 -1.08
C LEU A 38 -9.12 -6.70 -2.24
N TYR A 39 -8.36 -7.05 -3.28
CA TYR A 39 -8.92 -7.54 -4.53
C TYR A 39 -8.96 -9.06 -4.63
N ILE A 40 -8.02 -9.76 -4.02
CA ILE A 40 -7.92 -11.23 -4.15
C ILE A 40 -8.68 -11.92 -3.01
N LEU A 41 -8.46 -11.47 -1.77
CA LEU A 41 -9.17 -12.02 -0.60
C LEU A 41 -10.52 -11.33 -0.35
N GLY A 42 -10.53 -9.99 -0.37
CA GLY A 42 -11.70 -9.18 -0.07
C GLY A 42 -12.65 -8.98 -1.23
N THR A 43 -12.24 -9.36 -2.46
CA THR A 43 -13.03 -9.22 -3.69
C THR A 43 -13.68 -7.84 -3.84
N LEU A 44 -12.93 -6.77 -3.52
CA LEU A 44 -13.44 -5.39 -3.50
C LEU A 44 -14.06 -5.00 -4.85
N GLU A 45 -15.31 -4.56 -4.82
CA GLU A 45 -16.08 -4.08 -5.97
C GLU A 45 -16.30 -2.56 -5.91
N ASN A 46 -16.74 -1.94 -7.01
CA ASN A 46 -16.90 -0.49 -7.12
C ASN A 46 -17.98 0.11 -6.18
N HIS A 47 -18.84 -0.72 -5.60
CA HIS A 47 -19.94 -0.29 -4.74
C HIS A 47 -19.64 -0.48 -3.24
N ASP A 48 -18.46 -1.00 -2.91
CA ASP A 48 -18.04 -1.25 -1.54
C ASP A 48 -17.48 0.01 -0.90
N ASP A 49 -17.86 0.24 0.36
CA ASP A 49 -17.24 1.27 1.20
C ASP A 49 -15.98 0.71 1.86
N VAL A 50 -14.90 1.50 1.89
CA VAL A 50 -13.62 1.06 2.47
C VAL A 50 -13.29 1.81 3.76
N VAL A 51 -13.01 1.06 4.83
CA VAL A 51 -12.46 1.61 6.08
C VAL A 51 -11.02 1.14 6.29
N VAL A 52 -10.08 2.08 6.29
CA VAL A 52 -8.66 1.81 6.56
C VAL A 52 -8.32 2.14 8.01
N ILE A 53 -7.91 1.15 8.78
CA ILE A 53 -7.47 1.33 10.17
C ILE A 53 -5.95 1.47 10.22
N GLY A 54 -5.46 2.48 10.95
CA GLY A 54 -4.03 2.76 11.06
C GLY A 54 -3.48 3.39 9.78
N ALA A 55 -4.18 4.40 9.24
CA ALA A 55 -3.87 4.97 7.92
C ALA A 55 -2.48 5.62 7.82
N ALA A 56 -1.85 5.98 8.94
CA ALA A 56 -0.47 6.50 8.97
C ALA A 56 0.62 5.40 8.95
N THR A 57 0.24 4.13 8.93
CA THR A 57 1.19 3.01 8.75
C THR A 57 1.53 2.79 7.28
N HIS A 58 2.62 2.09 6.97
CA HIS A 58 3.02 1.80 5.58
C HIS A 58 1.91 1.08 4.80
N CYS A 59 1.31 0.04 5.40
CA CYS A 59 0.16 -0.66 4.83
C CYS A 59 -1.07 0.24 4.73
N GLY A 60 -1.33 1.08 5.74
CA GLY A 60 -2.46 2.01 5.74
C GLY A 60 -2.38 3.05 4.63
N ILE A 61 -1.19 3.61 4.40
CA ILE A 61 -0.92 4.55 3.31
C ILE A 61 -1.10 3.84 1.96
N ALA A 62 -0.57 2.62 1.81
CA ALA A 62 -0.73 1.83 0.59
C ALA A 62 -2.22 1.49 0.31
N ALA A 63 -2.97 1.08 1.34
CA ALA A 63 -4.41 0.82 1.24
C ALA A 63 -5.18 2.06 0.82
N SER A 64 -4.96 3.18 1.51
CA SER A 64 -5.61 4.45 1.19
C SER A 64 -5.27 4.91 -0.23
N THR A 65 -4.01 4.76 -0.65
CA THR A 65 -3.58 5.15 -2.01
C THR A 65 -4.27 4.31 -3.08
N ILE A 66 -4.31 2.98 -2.91
CA ILE A 66 -4.94 2.07 -3.87
C ILE A 66 -6.44 2.36 -3.98
N THR A 67 -7.14 2.50 -2.87
CA THR A 67 -8.61 2.66 -2.86
C THR A 67 -9.03 4.03 -3.36
N MET A 68 -8.30 5.10 -3.00
CA MET A 68 -8.52 6.43 -3.56
C MET A 68 -8.27 6.46 -5.07
N TYR A 69 -7.21 5.82 -5.55
CA TYR A 69 -6.91 5.77 -6.98
C TYR A 69 -7.98 4.98 -7.78
N SER A 70 -8.58 3.97 -7.15
CA SER A 70 -9.66 3.16 -7.73
C SER A 70 -11.03 3.82 -7.68
N GLY A 71 -11.17 4.99 -7.03
CA GLY A 71 -12.41 5.77 -6.99
C GLY A 71 -13.40 5.36 -5.90
N HIS A 72 -12.95 4.62 -4.89
CA HIS A 72 -13.77 4.26 -3.73
C HIS A 72 -13.89 5.43 -2.74
N ASP A 73 -15.01 5.52 -2.02
CA ASP A 73 -15.13 6.36 -0.84
C ASP A 73 -14.42 5.68 0.35
N VAL A 74 -13.46 6.39 0.95
CA VAL A 74 -12.55 5.83 1.96
C VAL A 74 -12.68 6.58 3.27
N ALA A 75 -13.03 5.86 4.34
CA ALA A 75 -12.90 6.35 5.71
C ALA A 75 -11.58 5.86 6.31
N VAL A 76 -10.84 6.76 6.97
CA VAL A 76 -9.56 6.41 7.62
C VAL A 76 -9.66 6.56 9.13
N VAL A 77 -9.07 5.63 9.87
CA VAL A 77 -8.93 5.67 11.33
C VAL A 77 -7.46 5.84 11.68
N VAL A 78 -7.19 6.85 12.51
CA VAL A 78 -5.85 7.20 13.02
C VAL A 78 -5.88 7.28 14.54
N GLU A 79 -4.74 7.09 15.19
CA GLU A 79 -4.64 7.02 16.65
C GLU A 79 -4.36 8.38 17.30
N SER A 80 -3.87 9.35 16.53
CA SER A 80 -3.52 10.68 17.05
C SER A 80 -3.76 11.81 16.05
N ASN A 81 -3.88 13.05 16.55
CA ASN A 81 -3.95 14.24 15.70
C ASN A 81 -2.71 14.39 14.82
N ARG A 82 -1.52 13.98 15.31
CA ARG A 82 -0.29 14.02 14.51
C ARG A 82 -0.37 13.10 13.29
N GLU A 83 -0.95 11.91 13.45
CA GLU A 83 -1.20 11.02 12.32
C GLU A 83 -2.25 11.62 11.39
N LYS A 84 -3.31 12.20 11.93
CA LYS A 84 -4.32 12.89 11.12
C LYS A 84 -3.74 14.00 10.25
N ASP A 85 -2.78 14.77 10.76
CA ASP A 85 -2.15 15.85 10.00
C ASP A 85 -1.17 15.32 8.93
N TYR A 86 -0.77 14.04 9.02
CA TYR A 86 0.13 13.39 8.08
C TYR A 86 -0.57 12.71 6.91
N VAL A 87 -1.78 12.17 7.14
CA VAL A 87 -2.57 11.41 6.13
C VAL A 87 -3.47 12.34 5.31
#